data_AF-A0A1G7VVD7-F1
#
_entry.id   AF-A0A1G7VVD7-F1
#
_cell.length_a   1.000
_cell.length_b   1.000
_cell.length_c   1.000
_cell.angle_alpha   90.00
_cell.angle_beta   90.00
_cell.angle_gamma   90.00
#
_symmetry.space_group_name_H-M   'P 1'
#
loop_
_entity.id
_entity.type
_entity.pdbx_description
1 polymer ?
#
loop_
_entity_poly.entity_id
_entity_poly.type
_entity_poly.pdbx_seq_one_letter_code
_entity_poly.pdbx_strand_id
1 'polypeptide(L)' 'MENRTARLTVLIDPRKKQLFEDLCARQDLNTSQVVRRLIRQYLLDHLSDEETPDWLRAPSSRREEGK' A
#
# COMPACT_ATOMS: atom_id res chain seq x y z
N MET A 1 -21.65 5.86 7.79
CA MET A 1 -20.90 5.03 6.81
C MET A 1 -19.49 5.59 6.74
N GLU A 2 -18.53 4.94 7.39
CA GLU A 2 -17.13 5.38 7.36
C GLU A 2 -16.59 5.39 5.92
N ASN A 3 -16.09 6.54 5.47
CA ASN A 3 -15.37 6.71 4.21
C ASN A 3 -14.01 5.99 4.29
N ARG A 4 -14.01 4.66 4.18
CA ARG A 4 -12.78 3.84 4.25
C ARG A 4 -11.91 3.93 3.00
N THR A 5 -12.40 4.53 1.92
CA THR A 5 -11.69 4.62 0.64
C THR A 5 -11.78 6.01 0.05
N ALA A 6 -10.62 6.56 -0.32
CA ALA A 6 -10.48 7.80 -1.08
C ALA A 6 -9.69 7.51 -2.37
N ARG A 7 -9.92 8.32 -3.42
CA ARG A 7 -9.17 8.22 -4.68
C ARG A 7 -7.93 9.12 -4.62
N LEU A 8 -6.78 8.57 -4.98
CA LEU A 8 -5.53 9.29 -5.20
C LEU A 8 -5.19 9.23 -6.70
N THR A 9 -5.10 10.38 -7.35
CA THR A 9 -4.71 10.50 -8.76
C THR A 9 -3.30 11.04 -8.84
N VAL A 10 -2.42 10.34 -9.54
CA VAL A 10 -1.02 10.73 -9.75
C VAL A 10 -0.74 10.79 -11.24
N LEU A 11 -0.15 11.90 -11.71
CA LEU A 11 0.36 11.99 -13.07
C LEU A 11 1.77 11.40 -13.12
N ILE A 12 1.97 10.44 -14.02
CA ILE A 12 3.25 9.79 -14.26
C ILE A 12 3.51 9.70 -15.76
N ASP A 13 4.78 9.65 -16.13
CA ASP A 13 5.18 9.43 -17.53
C ASP A 13 4.56 8.11 -18.07
N PRO A 14 4.01 8.12 -19.30
CA PRO A 14 3.32 6.95 -19.86
C PRO A 14 4.24 5.74 -20.04
N ARG A 15 5.54 5.93 -20.31
CA ARG A 15 6.49 4.82 -20.45
C ARG A 15 6.77 4.18 -19.09
N LYS A 16 6.91 5.00 -18.04
CA LYS A 16 7.05 4.50 -16.65
C LYS A 16 5.80 3.74 -16.21
N LYS A 17 4.61 4.26 -16.52
CA LYS A 17 3.34 3.56 -16.24
C LYS A 17 3.32 2.16 -16.86
N GLN A 18 3.63 2.07 -18.15
CA GLN A 18 3.63 0.80 -18.87
C GLN A 18 4.61 -0.21 -18.25
N LEU A 19 5.86 0.20 -18.03
CA LEU A 19 6.88 -0.66 -17.41
C LEU A 19 6.47 -1.13 -16.01
N PHE A 20 5.85 -0.26 -15.21
CA PHE A 20 5.38 -0.61 -13.88
C PHE A 20 4.23 -1.62 -13.93
N GLU A 21 3.27 -1.42 -14.82
CA GLU A 21 2.14 -2.34 -15.02
C GLU A 21 2.62 -3.72 -15.52
N ASP A 22 3.54 -3.75 -16.49
CA ASP A 22 4.13 -4.99 -16.99
C ASP A 22 4.91 -5.73 -15.90
N LEU A 23 5.67 -5.01 -15.06
CA LEU A 23 6.39 -5.61 -13.94
C LEU A 23 5.43 -6.21 -12.90
N CYS A 24 4.34 -5.51 -12.59
CA CYS A 24 3.32 -6.02 -11.68
C CYS A 24 2.65 -7.28 -12.25
N ALA A 25 2.30 -7.27 -13.55
CA ALA A 25 1.68 -8.40 -14.22
C ALA A 25 2.58 -9.64 -14.23
N ARG A 26 3.89 -9.48 -14.44
CA ARG A 26 4.87 -10.59 -14.38
C ARG A 26 4.97 -11.25 -13.00
N GLN A 27 4.52 -10.57 -11.95
CA GLN A 27 4.54 -11.06 -10.57
C GLN A 27 3.14 -11.47 -10.09
N ASP A 28 2.14 -11.49 -10.97
CA ASP A 28 0.73 -11.73 -10.62
C ASP A 28 0.18 -10.75 -9.55
N LEU A 29 0.65 -9.50 -9.59
CA LEU A 29 0.25 -8.45 -8.65
C LEU A 29 -0.59 -7.38 -9.33
N ASN A 30 -1.56 -6.82 -8.59
CA ASN A 30 -2.29 -5.64 -9.02
C ASN A 30 -1.47 -4.38 -8.72
N THR A 31 -1.35 -3.48 -9.71
CA THR A 31 -0.70 -2.16 -9.60
C THR A 31 -1.11 -1.39 -8.33
N SER A 32 -2.40 -1.39 -8.00
CA SER A 32 -2.93 -0.71 -6.82
C SER A 32 -2.49 -1.34 -5.49
N GLN A 33 -2.22 -2.65 -5.46
CA GLN A 33 -1.69 -3.32 -4.27
C GLN A 33 -0.23 -2.93 -4.05
N VAL A 34 0.56 -2.88 -5.12
CA VAL A 34 1.96 -2.46 -5.07
C VAL A 34 2.07 -1.00 -4.64
N VAL A 35 1.27 -0.09 -5.24
CA VAL A 35 1.24 1.33 -4.84
C VAL A 35 0.87 1.48 -3.36
N ARG A 36 -0.13 0.75 -2.85
CA ARG A 36 -0.47 0.79 -1.41
C ARG A 36 0.67 0.32 -0.52
N ARG A 37 1.41 -0.72 -0.92
CA ARG A 37 2.59 -1.19 -0.18
C ARG A 37 3.69 -0.14 -0.18
N LEU A 38 3.94 0.52 -1.32
CA LEU A 38 4.92 1.60 -1.42
C LEU A 38 4.54 2.80 -0.55
N ILE A 39 3.28 3.22 -0.57
CA ILE A 39 2.77 4.31 0.30
C ILE A 39 2.96 3.92 1.77
N ARG A 40 2.56 2.70 2.15
CA ARG A 40 2.72 2.22 3.53
C ARG A 40 4.19 2.24 3.96
N GLN A 41 5.08 1.69 3.13
CA GLN A 41 6.51 1.65 3.46
C GLN A 41 7.09 3.07 3.57
N TYR A 42 6.75 3.95 2.64
CA TYR A 42 7.20 5.34 2.69
C TYR A 42 6.77 6.05 3.98
N LEU A 43 5.53 5.84 4.44
CA LEU A 43 5.07 6.39 5.71
C LEU A 43 5.84 5.80 6.91
N LEU A 44 6.07 4.49 6.92
CA LEU A 44 6.83 3.83 7.99
C LEU A 44 8.30 4.26 8.04
N ASP A 45 8.90 4.53 6.88
CA ASP A 45 10.31 4.93 6.79
C ASP A 45 10.54 6.39 7.24
N HIS A 46 9.49 7.23 7.25
CA HIS A 46 9.61 8.67 7.50
C HIS A 46 8.87 9.16 8.74
N LEU A 47 7.91 8.42 9.28
CA LEU A 47 7.24 8.77 10.53
C LEU A 47 8.08 8.28 11.71
N SER A 48 8.18 9.11 12.75
CA SER A 48 8.71 8.68 14.04
C SER A 48 7.77 7.66 14.68
N ASP A 49 8.25 6.89 15.65
CA ASP A 49 7.40 5.96 16.41
C ASP A 49 6.20 6.72 17.03
N GLU A 50 6.44 7.84 17.69
CA GLU A 50 5.38 8.65 18.32
C GLU A 50 4.31 9.13 17.33
N GLU A 51 4.66 9.29 16.06
CA GLU A 51 3.77 9.77 14.99
C GLU A 51 3.09 8.64 14.22
N THR A 52 3.56 7.40 14.39
CA THR A 52 3.05 6.24 13.63
C THR A 52 1.79 5.68 14.28
N PRO A 53 0.61 5.84 13.66
CA PRO A 53 -0.64 5.38 14.24
C PRO A 53 -0.73 3.84 14.24
N ASP A 54 -1.49 3.29 15.18
CA ASP A 54 -1.58 1.83 15.42
C ASP A 54 -2.05 1.02 14.21
N TRP A 55 -2.91 1.60 13.36
CA TRP A 55 -3.40 0.94 12.15
C TRP A 55 -2.33 0.82 11.05
N LEU A 56 -1.29 1.66 11.10
CA LEU A 56 -0.18 1.68 10.14
C LEU A 56 0.98 0.79 10.60
N ARG A 57 1.18 0.66 11.92
CA ARG A 57 1.98 -0.42 12.51
C ARG A 57 1.37 -1.76 12.05
N ALA A 58 2.20 -2.77 11.80
CA ALA A 58 1.78 -4.03 11.16
C ALA A 58 0.44 -4.53 11.73
N PRO A 59 -0.45 -5.17 10.92
CA PRO A 59 -1.58 -5.87 11.51
C PRO A 59 -0.99 -6.91 12.45
N SER A 60 -1.16 -6.68 13.75
CA SER A 60 -1.02 -7.74 14.74
C SER A 60 -1.83 -8.91 14.19
N SER A 61 -1.14 -10.02 14.01
CA SER A 61 -1.64 -11.27 13.47
C SER A 61 -3.01 -11.61 14.05
N ARG A 62 -4.11 -11.25 13.36
CA ARG A 62 -5.41 -11.89 13.57
C ARG A 62 -5.39 -13.23 12.83
N ARG A 63 -4.58 -14.15 13.36
CA ARG A 63 -4.56 -15.58 13.06
C ARG A 63 -4.39 -16.36 14.37
N GLU A 64 -5.30 -16.12 15.31
CA GLU A 64 -5.71 -16.97 16.43
C GLU A 64 -7.18 -16.54 16.65
N GLU A 65 -8.23 -17.34 16.66
CA GLU A 65 -8.45 -18.77 16.79
C GLU A 65 -9.58 -19.18 15.83
N GLY A 66 -9.38 -20.28 15.12
CA GLY A 66 -10.49 -21.16 14.79
C GLY A 66 -10.70 -22.09 15.98
N LYS A 67 -11.92 -22.15 16.49
CA LYS A 67 -12.46 -23.27 17.24
C LYS A 67 -13.91 -23.47 16.85
#